data_AF-A0A962ACX2-F1
#
_entry.id   AF-A0A962ACX2-F1
#
_cell.length_a   1.000
_cell.length_b   1.000
_cell.length_c   1.000
_cell.angle_alpha   90.00
_cell.angle_beta   90.00
_cell.angle_gamma   90.00
#
_symmetry.space_group_name_H-M   'P 1'
#
loop_
_entity.id
_entity.type
_entity.pdbx_description
1 polymer ?
#
loop_
_entity_poly.entity_id
_entity_poly.type
_entity_poly.pdbx_seq_one_letter_code
_entity_poly.pdbx_strand_id
1 'polypeptide(L)' 'MIAVVATIKTKPGQGAEFEAVAKELAAKVNAEEPGCKLYQLCKAAEPDTYVFMERYVDQAAIE' A
#
# COMPACT_ATOMS: atom_id res chain seq x y z
N MET A 1 9.19 12.51 9.61
CA MET A 1 9.10 11.38 8.66
C MET A 1 8.61 10.16 9.39
N ILE A 2 7.59 9.51 8.84
CA ILE A 2 6.89 8.38 9.44
C ILE A 2 6.89 7.22 8.44
N ALA A 3 7.05 6.00 8.93
CA ALA A 3 6.95 4.80 8.11
C ALA A 3 5.77 3.95 8.60
N VAL A 4 4.99 3.42 7.66
CA VAL A 4 3.86 2.54 7.94
C VAL A 4 4.05 1.23 7.18
N VAL A 5 3.75 0.13 7.86
CA VAL A 5 3.70 -1.21 7.29
C VAL A 5 2.28 -1.73 7.49
N ALA A 6 1.46 -1.62 6.45
CA ALA A 6 0.06 -2.02 6.51
C ALA A 6 -0.10 -3.42 5.93
N THR A 7 -0.45 -4.39 6.77
CA THR A 7 -0.70 -5.77 6.36
C THR A 7 -2.17 -5.96 6.01
N ILE A 8 -2.43 -6.48 4.82
CA ILE A 8 -3.78 -6.74 4.31
C ILE A 8 -3.91 -8.24 4.02
N LYS A 9 -4.95 -8.86 4.58
CA LYS A 9 -5.36 -10.23 4.23
C LYS A 9 -6.61 -10.16 3.36
N THR A 10 -6.51 -10.65 2.13
CA THR A 10 -7.64 -10.74 1.22
C THR A 10 -8.52 -11.92 1.57
N LYS A 11 -9.78 -11.90 1.12
CA LYS A 11 -10.62 -13.09 1.15
C LYS A 11 -10.01 -14.17 0.24
N PRO A 12 -10.16 -15.47 0.57
CA PRO A 12 -9.65 -16.54 -0.27
C PRO A 12 -10.07 -16.38 -1.74
N GLY A 13 -9.10 -16.43 -2.65
CA GLY A 13 -9.33 -16.32 -4.09
C GLY A 13 -9.52 -14.89 -4.63
N GLN A 14 -9.52 -13.86 -3.78
CA GLN A 14 -9.69 -12.46 -4.21
C GLN A 14 -8.36 -11.70 -4.41
N GLY A 15 -7.21 -12.35 -4.25
CA GLY A 15 -5.90 -11.71 -4.35
C GLY A 15 -5.64 -11.03 -5.70
N ALA A 16 -6.09 -11.63 -6.80
CA ALA A 16 -5.88 -11.06 -8.14
C ALA A 16 -6.67 -9.74 -8.37
N GLU A 17 -7.94 -9.70 -7.96
CA GLU A 17 -8.77 -8.49 -8.04
C GLU A 17 -8.23 -7.41 -7.11
N PHE A 18 -7.83 -7.79 -5.90
CA PHE A 18 -7.18 -6.88 -4.96
C PHE A 18 -5.89 -6.28 -5.54
N GLU A 19 -5.01 -7.10 -6.12
CA GLU A 19 -3.75 -6.63 -6.72
C GLU A 19 -3.96 -5.62 -7.82
N ALA A 20 -4.98 -5.82 -8.67
CA ALA A 20 -5.27 -4.90 -9.76
C ALA A 20 -5.63 -3.51 -9.22
N VAL A 21 -6.56 -3.46 -8.26
CA VAL A 21 -7.01 -2.20 -7.65
C VAL A 21 -5.89 -1.56 -6.80
N ALA A 22 -5.16 -2.36 -6.01
CA ALA A 22 -4.10 -1.88 -5.14
C ALA A 22 -2.91 -1.29 -5.93
N LYS A 23 -2.58 -1.84 -7.11
CA LYS A 23 -1.55 -1.26 -7.99
C LYS A 23 -1.98 0.06 -8.60
N GLU A 24 -3.24 0.17 -9.02
CA GLU A 24 -3.77 1.45 -9.53
C GLU A 24 -3.77 2.53 -8.44
N LEU A 25 -4.21 2.18 -7.23
CA LEU A 25 -4.14 3.06 -6.06
C LEU A 25 -2.72 3.51 -5.78
N ALA A 26 -1.76 2.57 -5.75
CA ALA A 26 -0.37 2.91 -5.50
C ALA A 26 0.21 3.86 -6.54
N ALA A 27 -0.12 3.68 -7.82
CA ALA A 27 0.31 4.60 -8.87
C ALA A 27 -0.25 6.02 -8.66
N LYS A 28 -1.53 6.13 -8.28
CA LYS A 28 -2.18 7.42 -7.99
C LYS A 28 -1.54 8.12 -6.78
N VAL A 29 -1.41 7.42 -5.64
CA VAL A 29 -0.79 7.98 -4.43
C VAL A 29 0.61 8.50 -4.71
N ASN A 30 1.47 7.71 -5.37
CA ASN A 30 2.84 8.15 -5.67
C ASN A 30 2.89 9.35 -6.63
N ALA A 31 1.87 9.55 -7.48
CA ALA A 31 1.82 10.66 -8.43
C ALA A 31 1.19 11.92 -7.84
N GLU A 32 0.18 11.77 -7.00
CA GLU A 32 -0.72 12.85 -6.59
C GLU A 32 -0.49 13.32 -5.15
N GLU A 33 0.17 12.51 -4.31
CA GLU A 33 0.40 12.83 -2.89
C GLU A 33 1.87 13.16 -2.61
N PRO A 34 2.30 14.43 -2.74
CA PRO A 34 3.69 14.80 -2.55
C PRO A 34 4.19 14.59 -1.11
N GLY A 35 3.29 14.50 -0.12
CA GLY A 35 3.63 14.14 1.26
C GLY A 35 4.02 12.67 1.44
N CYS A 36 3.56 11.81 0.53
CA CYS A 36 3.90 10.40 0.45
C CYS A 36 5.20 10.22 -0.38
N LYS A 37 6.22 9.61 0.23
CA LYS A 37 7.56 9.41 -0.33
C LYS A 37 7.82 7.98 -0.75
N LEU A 38 6.95 7.07 -0.34
CA LEU A 38 6.93 5.67 -0.75
C LEU A 38 5.50 5.18 -0.53
N TYR A 39 4.91 4.55 -1.54
CA TYR A 39 3.68 3.79 -1.39
C TYR A 39 3.77 2.53 -2.25
N GLN A 40 4.22 1.43 -1.66
CA GLN A 40 4.60 0.22 -2.39
C GLN A 40 3.80 -0.99 -1.92
N LEU A 41 3.09 -1.63 -2.85
CA LEU A 41 2.45 -2.93 -2.61
C LEU A 41 3.46 -4.07 -2.77
N CYS A 42 3.50 -4.97 -1.80
CA CYS A 42 4.30 -6.19 -1.80
C CYS A 42 3.42 -7.41 -1.49
N LYS A 43 3.73 -8.56 -2.11
CA LYS A 43 3.17 -9.85 -1.69
C LYS A 43 3.91 -10.34 -0.46
N ALA A 44 3.19 -10.81 0.54
CA ALA A 44 3.80 -11.54 1.65
C ALA A 44 4.04 -13.00 1.26
N ALA A 45 4.84 -13.71 2.05
CA ALA A 45 5.02 -15.15 1.89
C ALA A 45 3.76 -15.94 2.32
N GLU A 46 2.95 -15.38 3.22
CA GLU A 46 1.66 -15.96 3.62
C GLU A 46 0.65 -15.83 2.45
N PRO A 47 -0.10 -16.89 2.11
CA PRO A 47 -1.15 -16.83 1.09
C PRO A 47 -2.18 -15.74 1.38
N ASP A 48 -2.75 -15.17 0.30
CA ASP A 48 -3.77 -14.13 0.38
C ASP A 48 -3.36 -12.91 1.25
N THR A 49 -2.07 -12.69 1.44
CA THR A 49 -1.53 -11.64 2.31
C THR A 49 -0.61 -10.70 1.54
N TYR A 50 -0.80 -9.42 1.77
CA TYR A 50 -0.08 -8.33 1.13
C TYR A 50 0.38 -7.34 2.19
N VAL A 51 1.40 -6.55 1.83
CA VAL A 51 1.93 -5.50 2.69
C VAL A 51 2.10 -4.25 1.85
N PHE A 52 1.56 -3.12 2.33
CA PHE A 52 1.97 -1.81 1.88
C PHE A 52 3.12 -1.30 2.74
N MET A 53 4.20 -0.90 2.08
CA MET A 53 5.30 -0.17 2.69
C MET A 53 5.19 1.30 2.31
N GLU A 54 5.03 2.14 3.32
CA GLU A 54 4.69 3.54 3.13
C GLU A 54 5.64 4.45 3.91
N ARG A 55 5.93 5.63 3.36
CA ARG A 55 6.72 6.66 4.03
C ARG A 55 6.13 8.03 3.81
N TYR A 56 5.95 8.79 4.88
CA TYR A 56 5.34 10.12 4.86
C TYR A 56 6.27 11.16 5.48
N VAL A 57 6.18 12.40 5.02
CA VAL A 57 7.03 13.50 5.52
C VAL A 57 6.75 13.82 7.00
N ASP A 58 5.49 13.73 7.42
CA ASP A 58 5.01 14.01 8.77
C ASP A 58 3.63 13.35 8.99
N GLN A 59 2.99 13.65 10.13
CA GLN A 59 1.68 13.12 10.50
C GLN A 59 0.55 13.67 9.63
N ALA A 60 0.64 14.93 9.18
CA ALA A 60 -0.40 15.57 8.37
C ALA A 60 -0.47 14.95 6.96
N ALA A 61 0.64 14.38 6.46
CA ALA A 61 0.67 13.62 5.22
C ALA A 61 0.04 12.21 5.32
N ILE A 62 -0.39 11.76 6.50
CA ILE A 62 -1.06 10.46 6.72
C ILE A 62 -2.60 10.62 6.77
N GLU A 63 -3.09 11.78 7.20
CA GLU A 63 -4.53 12.08 7.39
C GLU A 63 -5.23 12.39 6.06
#